data_AF-A0A4Z0NDM7-F1
#
_entry.id   AF-A0A4Z0NDM7-F1
#
_cell.length_a   1.000
_cell.length_b   1.000
_cell.length_c   1.000
_cell.angle_alpha   90.00
_cell.angle_beta   90.00
_cell.angle_gamma   90.00
#
_symmetry.space_group_name_H-M   'P 1'
#
loop_
_entity.id
_entity.type
_entity.pdbx_description
1 polymer ?
#
loop_
_entity_poly.entity_id
_entity_poly.type
_entity_poly.pdbx_seq_one_letter_code
_entity_poly.pdbx_strand_id
1 'polypeptide(L)'
;MLQDGLSWLEAKTRLYRAHAACRAVLVIEQRRIEIAVWEREPEGWVARRLADPDATLDLPEFGLLCPVGALYAGTHLRPRRRA
;
A
#
# COMPACT_ATOMS: atom_id res chain seq x y z
N MET A 1 14.07 20.55 -1.45
CA MET A 1 13.30 20.58 -0.19
C MET A 1 11.84 20.76 -0.58
N LEU A 2 10.98 19.74 -0.44
CA LEU A 2 9.53 19.97 -0.65
C LEU A 2 9.04 20.81 0.53
N GLN A 3 8.28 21.87 0.23
CA GLN A 3 8.00 23.00 1.14
C GLN A 3 6.93 22.76 2.20
N ASP A 4 6.52 21.52 2.45
CA ASP A 4 5.60 21.17 3.53
C ASP A 4 6.19 19.97 4.26
N GLY A 5 6.12 19.95 5.60
CA GLY A 5 6.68 18.89 6.47
C GLY A 5 6.11 17.47 6.28
N LEU A 6 5.54 17.19 5.11
CA LEU A 6 5.14 15.89 4.63
C LEU A 6 6.38 15.08 4.24
N SER A 7 6.40 13.83 4.65
CA SER A 7 7.33 12.84 4.14
C SER A 7 7.21 12.73 2.61
N TRP A 8 8.31 12.37 1.96
CA TRP A 8 8.32 12.11 0.51
C TRP A 8 7.27 11.07 0.09
N LEU A 9 6.94 10.14 0.99
CA LEU A 9 5.88 9.15 0.81
C LEU A 9 4.51 9.82 0.70
N GLU A 10 4.16 10.70 1.63
CA GLU A 10 2.87 11.41 1.65
C GLU A 10 2.72 12.31 0.44
N ALA A 11 3.78 13.01 0.04
CA ALA A 11 3.78 13.86 -1.15
C ALA A 11 3.47 13.05 -2.42
N LYS A 12 4.12 11.89 -2.59
CA LYS A 12 3.88 10.99 -3.73
C LYS A 12 2.48 10.40 -3.71
N THR A 13 2.02 9.88 -2.56
CA THR A 13 0.68 9.30 -2.43
C THR A 13 -0.40 10.33 -2.75
N ARG A 14 -0.23 11.59 -2.32
CA ARG A 14 -1.15 12.68 -2.66
C ARG A 14 -1.15 12.96 -4.17
N LEU A 15 0.02 13.02 -4.80
CA LEU A 15 0.14 13.26 -6.24
C LEU A 15 -0.55 12.16 -7.06
N TYR A 16 -0.31 10.89 -6.72
CA TYR A 16 -0.97 9.77 -7.41
C TYR A 16 -2.48 9.79 -7.23
N ARG A 17 -2.96 10.08 -6.03
CA ARG A 17 -4.40 10.16 -5.76
C ARG A 17 -5.10 11.31 -6.47
N ALA A 18 -4.38 12.37 -6.80
CA ALA A 18 -4.89 13.50 -7.59
C ALA A 18 -4.99 13.20 -9.09
N HIS A 19 -4.26 12.20 -9.60
CA HIS A 19 -4.27 11.86 -11.02
C HIS A 19 -5.50 11.01 -11.39
N ALA A 20 -6.31 11.46 -12.35
CA ALA A 20 -7.59 10.83 -12.68
C ALA A 20 -7.48 9.37 -13.18
N ALA A 21 -6.38 9.03 -13.85
CA ALA A 21 -6.14 7.67 -14.31
C ALA A 21 -5.67 6.71 -13.19
N CYS A 22 -5.31 7.22 -12.01
CA CYS A 22 -4.88 6.38 -10.91
C CYS A 22 -6.10 5.84 -10.16
N ARG A 23 -6.27 4.51 -10.19
CA ARG A 23 -7.39 3.79 -9.56
C ARG A 23 -7.01 3.09 -8.26
N ALA A 24 -5.73 2.74 -8.09
CA ALA A 24 -5.20 2.20 -6.84
C ALA A 24 -3.78 2.74 -6.56
N VAL A 25 -3.45 2.92 -5.28
CA VAL A 25 -2.10 3.21 -4.80
C VAL A 25 -1.76 2.21 -3.70
N LEU A 26 -0.65 1.50 -3.88
CA LEU A 26 -0.11 0.58 -2.88
C LEU A 26 1.21 1.13 -2.38
N VAL A 27 1.35 1.17 -1.06
CA VAL A 27 2.62 1.43 -0.38
C VAL A 27 2.98 0.17 0.38
N ILE A 28 4.04 -0.50 -0.07
CA ILE A 28 4.58 -1.71 0.56
C ILE A 28 5.72 -1.30 1.48
N GLU A 29 5.56 -1.52 2.79
CA GLU A 29 6.62 -1.31 3.76
C GLU A 29 7.71 -2.36 3.58
N GLN A 30 8.98 -1.95 3.59
CA GLN A 30 10.11 -2.82 3.27
C GLN A 30 10.61 -3.63 4.48
N ARG A 31 10.31 -3.19 5.70
CA ARG A 31 10.91 -3.75 6.93
C ARG A 31 10.00 -4.70 7.71
N ARG A 32 8.72 -4.78 7.34
CA ARG A 32 7.70 -5.64 7.96
C ARG A 32 6.58 -5.90 6.95
N ILE A 33 5.80 -6.95 7.19
CA ILE A 33 4.58 -7.22 6.43
C ILE A 33 3.57 -6.13 6.76
N GLU A 34 3.42 -5.19 5.84
CA GLU A 34 2.45 -4.12 5.94
C GLU A 34 2.29 -3.39 4.61
N ILE A 35 1.04 -3.30 4.17
CA ILE A 35 0.68 -2.61 2.94
C ILE A 35 -0.42 -1.60 3.27
N ALA A 36 -0.21 -0.34 2.89
CA ALA A 36 -1.29 0.63 2.82
C ALA A 36 -1.82 0.66 1.39
N VAL A 37 -3.13 0.45 1.26
CA VAL A 37 -3.84 0.42 -0.01
C VAL A 37 -4.84 1.55 -0.03
N TRP A 38 -4.83 2.33 -1.10
CA TRP A 38 -5.90 3.26 -1.43
C TRP A 38 -6.52 2.83 -2.75
N GLU A 39 -7.84 2.68 -2.78
CA GLU A 39 -8.61 2.38 -3.99
C GLU A 39 -9.60 3.50 -4.26
N ARG A 40 -9.78 3.85 -5.53
CA ARG A 40 -10.69 4.90 -5.96
C ARG A 40 -12.07 4.29 -6.21
N GLU A 41 -13.00 4.64 -5.35
CA GLU A 41 -14.44 4.36 -5.44
C GLU A 41 -15.20 5.59 -5.98
N PRO A 42 -16.49 5.47 -6.33
CA PRO A 42 -17.29 6.60 -6.81
C PRO A 42 -17.33 7.78 -5.82
N GLU A 43 -17.37 7.49 -4.52
CA GLU A 43 -17.47 8.47 -3.43
C GLU A 43 -16.11 9.05 -3.00
N GLY A 44 -15.00 8.52 -3.53
CA GLY A 44 -13.66 8.99 -3.22
C GLY A 44 -12.64 7.87 -3.09
N TRP A 45 -11.69 8.04 -2.18
CA TRP A 45 -10.66 7.03 -1.94
C TRP A 45 -10.93 6.27 -0.65
N VAL A 46 -11.03 4.95 -0.73
CA VAL A 46 -11.07 4.08 0.44
C VAL A 46 -9.66 3.62 0.77
N ALA A 47 -9.30 3.72 2.05
CA ALA A 47 -7.99 3.33 2.55
C ALA A 47 -8.13 2.08 3.42
N ARG A 48 -7.27 1.09 3.19
CA ARG A 48 -7.15 -0.10 4.04
C ARG A 48 -5.70 -0.46 4.28
N ARG A 49 -5.45 -1.12 5.40
CA ARG A 49 -4.12 -1.59 5.81
C ARG A 49 -4.16 -3.10 5.92
N LEU A 50 -3.23 -3.77 5.25
CA LEU A 50 -3.04 -5.21 5.32
C LEU A 50 -1.72 -5.49 6.01
N ALA A 51 -1.75 -6.19 7.16
CA ALA A 51 -0.56 -6.49 7.95
C ALA A 51 -0.44 -7.98 8.31
N ASP A 52 -1.37 -8.80 7.82
CA ASP A 52 -1.37 -10.25 7.97
C ASP A 52 -0.83 -10.87 6.65
N PRO A 53 0.20 -11.73 6.67
CA PRO A 53 0.69 -12.41 5.47
C PRO A 53 -0.38 -13.22 4.73
N ASP A 54 -1.35 -13.76 5.46
CA ASP A 54 -2.39 -14.62 4.90
C ASP A 54 -3.61 -13.83 4.42
N ALA A 55 -3.67 -12.52 4.72
CA ALA A 55 -4.71 -11.66 4.17
C ALA A 55 -4.58 -11.55 2.66
N THR A 56 -5.73 -11.53 1.98
CA THR A 56 -5.81 -11.40 0.52
C THR A 56 -5.70 -9.94 0.10
N LEU A 57 -4.75 -9.64 -0.78
CA LEU A 57 -4.78 -8.44 -1.60
C LEU A 57 -5.60 -8.75 -2.86
N ASP A 58 -6.79 -8.17 -2.92
CA ASP A 58 -7.71 -8.28 -4.05
C ASP A 58 -7.90 -6.92 -4.72
N LEU A 59 -7.42 -6.81 -5.96
CA LEU A 59 -7.56 -5.65 -6.85
C LEU A 59 -8.00 -6.14 -8.23
N PRO A 60 -9.28 -6.45 -8.42
CA PRO A 60 -9.77 -7.18 -9.59
C PRO A 60 -9.68 -6.38 -10.88
N GLU A 61 -9.79 -5.05 -10.83
CA GLU A 61 -9.60 -4.15 -11.99
C GLU A 61 -8.20 -4.32 -12.63
N PHE A 62 -7.21 -4.75 -11.84
CA PHE A 62 -5.83 -4.95 -12.27
C PHE A 62 -5.49 -6.44 -12.48
N GLY A 63 -6.44 -7.35 -12.30
CA GLY A 63 -6.19 -8.80 -12.33
C GLY A 63 -5.24 -9.27 -11.23
N LEU A 64 -5.14 -8.53 -10.12
CA LEU A 64 -4.25 -8.86 -9.00
C LEU A 64 -5.06 -9.49 -7.86
N LEU A 65 -4.79 -10.76 -7.58
CA LEU A 65 -5.34 -11.50 -6.45
C LEU A 65 -4.23 -12.37 -5.85
N CYS A 66 -3.74 -12.04 -4.67
CA CYS A 66 -2.70 -12.82 -4.00
C CYS A 66 -2.72 -12.65 -2.48
N PRO A 67 -2.14 -13.59 -1.71
CA PRO A 67 -1.86 -13.34 -0.30
C PRO A 67 -0.80 -12.26 -0.17
N VAL A 68 -0.92 -11.40 0.85
CA VAL A 68 0.02 -10.30 1.14
C VAL A 68 1.45 -10.82 1.26
N GLY A 69 1.65 -11.99 1.87
CA GLY A 69 2.96 -12.61 2.01
C GLY A 69 3.69 -12.87 0.69
N ALA A 70 2.96 -13.07 -0.42
CA ALA A 70 3.55 -13.28 -1.74
C ALA A 70 4.32 -12.04 -2.24
N LEU A 71 3.89 -10.83 -1.86
CA LEU A 71 4.58 -9.58 -2.22
C LEU A 71 5.94 -9.43 -1.52
N TYR A 72 6.17 -10.21 -0.47
CA TYR A 72 7.40 -10.22 0.32
C TYR A 72 8.30 -11.41 0.00
N ALA A 73 7.95 -12.25 -0.96
CA ALA A 73 8.77 -13.38 -1.36
C ALA A 73 10.19 -12.91 -1.72
N GLY A 74 11.21 -13.55 -1.14
CA GLY A 74 12.62 -13.16 -1.32
C GLY A 74 13.08 -11.95 -0.50
N THR A 75 12.22 -11.37 0.35
CA THR A 75 12.60 -10.27 1.26
C THR A 75 12.99 -10.83 2.63
N HIS A 76 14.19 -10.49 3.10
CA HIS A 76 14.63 -10.83 4.46
C HIS A 76 13.96 -9.95 5.52
N LEU A 77 12.71 -10.28 5.86
CA LEU A 77 11.99 -9.61 6.92
C LEU A 77 12.45 -10.15 8.28
N ARG A 78 12.86 -9.25 9.18
CA ARG A 78 13.09 -9.65 10.57
C ARG A 78 11.73 -9.81 11.28
N PRO A 79 11.53 -10.87 12.08
CA PRO A 79 10.33 -11.00 12.90
C PRO A 79 10.14 -9.76 13.76
N ARG A 80 8.90 -9.25 13.82
CA ARG A 80 8.56 -8.13 14.69
C ARG A 80 8.85 -8.55 16.14
N ARG A 81 9.76 -7.84 16.83
CA ARG A 81 9.90 -7.99 18.28
C ARG A 81 8.55 -7.62 18.90
N ARG A 82 7.81 -8.61 19.42
CA ARG A 82 6.67 -8.33 20.30
C ARG A 82 7.25 -7.64 21.54
N ALA A 83 6.84 -6.39 21.76
CA ALA A 83 7.00 -5.71 23.04
C ALA A 83 5.81 -6.06 23.93
#